data_AF-A0A6H9HQJ4-F1
#
_entry.id   AF-A0A6H9HQJ4-F1
#
_cell.length_a   1.000
_cell.length_b   1.000
_cell.length_c   1.000
_cell.angle_alpha   90.00
_cell.angle_beta   90.00
_cell.angle_gamma   90.00
#
_symmetry.space_group_name_H-M   'P 1'
#
loop_
_entity.id
_entity.type
_entity.pdbx_description
1 polymer ?
#
loop_
_entity_poly.entity_id
_entity_poly.type
_entity_poly.pdbx_seq_one_letter_code
_entity_poly.pdbx_strand_id
1 'polypeptide(L)'
;MSARQPDLFHGDKQPPRSAPPLRAYRKPAKSTPAAFAWESMASWVRHMHRLFAIERPSSDHYARVRTTARELTVERIRQCRHADDLSRCEAMLVHADSGWLYGLDRAFTRAERGERLVEIRNRIVLLGLGRMEPKPKGPRLDPMRLPDAALLRLIQTHADPHLVEHLRAERQRRLDTITGPKP
;
A
#
# COMPACT_ATOMS: atom_id res chain seq x y z
N MET A 1 -43.42 -3.83 -8.11
CA MET A 1 -43.98 -2.50 -7.79
C MET A 1 -42.86 -1.65 -7.19
N SER A 2 -42.63 -0.47 -7.76
CA SER A 2 -41.53 0.44 -7.44
C SER A 2 -41.76 1.13 -6.10
N ALA A 3 -40.82 1.00 -5.15
CA ALA A 3 -40.83 1.76 -3.91
C ALA A 3 -40.19 3.13 -4.18
N ARG A 4 -41.03 4.15 -4.41
CA ARG A 4 -40.59 5.56 -4.49
C ARG A 4 -39.93 5.94 -3.17
N GLN A 5 -38.70 6.46 -3.23
CA GLN A 5 -38.09 7.18 -2.10
C GLN A 5 -38.95 8.41 -1.77
N PRO A 6 -39.14 8.74 -0.48
CA PRO A 6 -39.78 10.00 -0.13
C PRO A 6 -38.82 11.16 -0.38
N ASP A 7 -39.29 12.15 -1.14
CA ASP A 7 -38.61 13.43 -1.36
C ASP A 7 -38.33 14.11 -0.02
N LEU A 8 -37.05 14.29 0.31
CA LEU A 8 -36.56 14.96 1.52
C LEU A 8 -36.32 16.46 1.27
N PHE A 9 -37.16 17.10 0.46
CA PHE A 9 -37.19 18.56 0.32
C PHE A 9 -38.26 19.15 1.24
N HIS A 10 -37.87 19.48 2.47
CA HIS A 10 -38.55 20.53 3.20
C HIS A 10 -37.95 21.87 2.76
N GLY A 11 -38.59 22.52 1.78
CA GLY A 11 -38.28 23.91 1.44
C GLY A 11 -38.49 24.84 2.64
N ASP A 12 -37.56 25.77 2.84
CA ASP A 12 -37.57 27.04 3.61
C ASP A 12 -38.58 27.28 4.76
N LYS A 13 -39.02 26.25 5.48
CA LYS A 13 -39.89 26.41 6.65
C LYS A 13 -39.35 25.60 7.83
N GLN A 14 -38.95 26.33 8.87
CA GLN A 14 -38.52 25.79 10.16
C GLN A 14 -39.62 24.89 10.76
N PRO A 15 -39.30 23.71 11.33
CA PRO A 15 -40.30 22.85 11.94
C PRO A 15 -40.83 23.46 13.26
N PRO A 16 -42.12 23.23 13.60
CA PRO A 16 -42.76 23.85 14.76
C PRO A 16 -42.18 23.34 16.08
N ARG A 17 -42.09 24.25 17.07
CA ARG A 17 -41.66 23.96 18.44
C ARG A 17 -42.72 23.13 19.18
N SER A 18 -42.24 22.03 19.75
CA SER A 18 -42.85 21.20 20.81
C SER A 18 -44.20 20.52 20.54
N ALA A 19 -44.15 19.21 20.27
CA ALA A 19 -45.13 18.24 20.75
C ALA A 19 -44.45 17.36 21.82
N PRO A 20 -45.12 17.02 22.93
CA PRO A 20 -44.54 16.15 23.96
C PRO A 20 -44.29 14.77 23.36
N PRO A 21 -43.17 14.10 23.69
CA PRO A 21 -42.81 12.85 23.04
C PRO A 21 -43.81 11.77 23.42
N LEU A 22 -44.74 11.45 22.50
CA LEU A 22 -45.53 10.23 22.52
C LEU A 22 -44.56 9.06 22.64
N ARG A 23 -44.50 8.46 23.84
CA ARG A 23 -43.74 7.25 24.21
C ARG A 23 -42.70 6.90 23.15
N ALA A 24 -41.59 7.65 23.16
CA ALA A 24 -40.49 7.39 22.26
C ALA A 24 -40.11 5.92 22.44
N TYR A 25 -40.37 5.12 21.40
CA TYR A 25 -39.81 3.79 21.24
C TYR A 25 -38.39 3.85 21.76
N ARG A 26 -38.13 3.17 22.87
CA ARG A 26 -36.79 3.01 23.40
C ARG A 26 -35.98 2.50 22.22
N LYS A 27 -35.12 3.33 21.62
CA LYS A 27 -34.20 2.87 20.57
C LYS A 27 -33.52 1.66 21.19
N PRO A 28 -33.65 0.44 20.63
CA PRO A 28 -32.87 -0.68 21.14
C PRO A 28 -31.43 -0.18 21.17
N ALA A 29 -30.74 -0.39 22.30
CA ALA A 29 -29.33 -0.05 22.42
C ALA A 29 -28.65 -0.51 21.14
N LYS A 30 -28.10 0.43 20.36
CA LYS A 30 -27.43 0.12 19.10
C LYS A 30 -26.43 -0.98 19.45
N SER A 31 -26.68 -2.20 18.97
CA SER A 31 -25.76 -3.31 19.17
C SER A 31 -24.38 -2.83 18.74
N THR A 32 -23.37 -3.08 19.56
CA THR A 32 -21.98 -2.73 19.22
C THR A 32 -21.71 -3.25 17.81
N PRO A 33 -21.34 -2.39 16.84
CA PRO A 33 -21.08 -2.85 15.49
C PRO A 33 -19.99 -3.92 15.55
N ALA A 34 -20.20 -5.05 14.88
CA ALA A 34 -19.24 -6.14 14.87
C ALA A 34 -17.86 -5.62 14.44
N ALA A 35 -16.81 -6.07 15.14
CA ALA A 35 -15.45 -5.74 14.79
C ALA A 35 -15.15 -6.22 13.36
N PHE A 36 -14.41 -5.41 12.59
CA PHE A 36 -13.97 -5.82 11.27
C PHE A 36 -13.09 -7.08 11.38
N ALA A 37 -13.41 -8.09 10.58
CA ALA A 37 -12.57 -9.28 10.40
C ALA A 37 -11.90 -9.22 9.03
N TRP A 38 -10.57 -9.34 9.01
CA TRP A 38 -9.83 -9.36 7.75
C TRP A 38 -10.11 -10.65 6.98
N GLU A 39 -10.47 -10.51 5.71
CA GLU A 39 -10.66 -11.64 4.78
C GLU A 39 -9.72 -11.52 3.58
N SER A 40 -9.58 -10.31 3.05
CA SER A 40 -8.71 -10.00 1.91
C SER A 40 -8.36 -8.52 1.89
N MET A 41 -7.38 -8.15 1.07
CA MET A 41 -7.08 -6.74 0.81
C MET A 41 -8.32 -6.00 0.27
N ALA A 42 -9.08 -6.61 -0.64
CA ALA A 42 -10.32 -6.03 -1.17
C ALA A 42 -11.37 -5.76 -0.08
N SER A 43 -11.55 -6.69 0.88
CA SER A 43 -12.51 -6.48 1.97
C SER A 43 -12.07 -5.34 2.89
N TRP A 44 -10.76 -5.25 3.16
CA TRP A 44 -10.18 -4.15 3.93
C TRP A 44 -10.35 -2.80 3.22
N VAL A 45 -9.97 -2.70 1.93
CA VAL A 45 -10.10 -1.46 1.14
C VAL A 45 -11.54 -0.98 1.13
N ARG A 46 -12.50 -1.87 0.86
CA ARG A 46 -13.94 -1.53 0.89
C ARG A 46 -14.40 -1.08 2.27
N HIS A 47 -13.94 -1.72 3.35
CA HIS A 47 -14.33 -1.32 4.70
C HIS A 47 -13.76 0.06 5.06
N MET A 48 -12.50 0.33 4.73
CA MET A 48 -11.88 1.65 4.96
C MET A 48 -12.62 2.76 4.20
N HIS A 49 -12.94 2.56 2.92
CA HIS A 49 -13.75 3.53 2.17
C HIS A 49 -15.12 3.79 2.81
N ARG A 50 -15.79 2.76 3.31
CA ARG A 50 -17.07 2.93 4.04
C ARG A 50 -16.89 3.73 5.32
N LEU A 51 -15.78 3.56 6.04
CA LEU A 51 -15.48 4.38 7.21
C LEU A 51 -15.26 5.83 6.79
N PHE A 52 -14.48 6.09 5.75
CA PHE A 52 -14.20 7.46 5.30
C PHE A 52 -15.41 8.21 4.72
N ALA A 53 -16.47 7.50 4.32
CA ALA A 53 -17.71 8.11 3.84
C ALA A 53 -18.58 8.74 4.96
N ILE A 54 -18.17 8.66 6.23
CA ILE A 54 -18.93 9.19 7.36
C ILE A 54 -18.61 10.69 7.55
N GLU A 55 -19.62 11.55 7.38
CA GLU A 55 -19.47 13.03 7.43
C GLU A 55 -19.22 13.60 8.84
N ARG A 56 -19.62 12.88 9.90
CA ARG A 56 -19.50 13.34 11.30
C ARG A 56 -18.72 12.33 12.15
N PRO A 57 -17.38 12.36 12.11
CA PRO A 57 -16.56 11.43 12.88
C PRO A 57 -16.71 11.66 14.39
N SER A 58 -16.88 10.58 15.14
CA SER A 58 -16.88 10.55 16.61
C SER A 58 -15.60 9.89 17.14
N SER A 59 -15.36 9.92 18.46
CA SER A 59 -14.25 9.18 19.07
C SER A 59 -14.28 7.68 18.76
N ASP A 60 -15.47 7.08 18.77
CA ASP A 60 -15.69 5.68 18.35
C ASP A 60 -15.30 5.45 16.89
N HIS A 61 -15.63 6.39 16.00
CA HIS A 61 -15.22 6.32 14.60
C HIS A 61 -13.70 6.26 14.44
N TYR A 62 -12.97 7.16 15.12
CA TYR A 62 -11.51 7.16 15.10
C TYR A 62 -10.91 5.85 15.66
N ALA A 63 -11.51 5.29 16.72
CA ALA A 63 -11.09 4.01 17.27
C ALA A 63 -11.29 2.88 16.24
N ARG A 64 -12.44 2.84 15.56
CA ARG A 64 -12.74 1.84 14.52
C ARG A 64 -11.82 1.96 13.31
N VAL A 65 -11.54 3.18 12.85
CA VAL A 65 -10.57 3.42 11.77
C VAL A 65 -9.19 2.93 12.20
N ARG A 66 -8.74 3.27 13.41
CA ARG A 66 -7.44 2.83 13.92
C ARG A 66 -7.34 1.32 14.02
N THR A 67 -8.35 0.65 14.58
CA THR A 67 -8.38 -0.82 14.69
C THR A 67 -8.36 -1.46 13.30
N THR A 68 -9.21 -1.00 12.39
CA THR A 68 -9.25 -1.53 11.01
C THR A 68 -7.94 -1.27 10.27
N ALA A 69 -7.35 -0.08 10.40
CA ALA A 69 -6.07 0.24 9.78
C ALA A 69 -4.96 -0.68 10.31
N ARG A 70 -4.95 -0.99 11.60
CA ARG A 70 -3.93 -1.85 12.22
C ARG A 70 -3.97 -3.31 11.73
N GLU A 71 -5.09 -3.75 11.17
CA GLU A 71 -5.19 -5.03 10.47
C GLU A 71 -4.34 -5.07 9.18
N LEU A 72 -3.94 -3.93 8.62
CA LEU A 72 -3.01 -3.88 7.50
C LEU A 72 -1.57 -4.14 7.98
N THR A 73 -1.16 -5.40 7.93
CA THR A 73 0.20 -5.85 8.26
C THR A 73 1.04 -6.08 6.99
N VAL A 74 2.37 -6.00 7.12
CA VAL A 74 3.33 -6.31 6.04
C VAL A 74 3.09 -7.71 5.47
N GLU A 75 2.81 -8.68 6.34
CA GLU A 75 2.56 -10.05 5.93
C GLU A 75 1.29 -10.19 5.06
N ARG A 76 0.20 -9.49 5.43
CA ARG A 76 -1.03 -9.48 4.64
C ARG A 76 -0.86 -8.76 3.30
N ILE A 77 0.00 -7.74 3.24
CA ILE A 77 0.38 -7.08 1.98
C ILE A 77 1.11 -8.08 1.08
N ARG A 78 2.09 -8.83 1.61
CA ARG A 78 2.84 -9.87 0.87
C ARG A 78 1.95 -10.98 0.30
N GLN A 79 0.93 -11.37 1.05
CA GLN A 79 0.00 -12.43 0.65
C GLN A 79 -0.99 -11.97 -0.43
N CYS A 80 -1.20 -10.66 -0.62
CA CYS A 80 -2.12 -10.13 -1.61
C CYS A 80 -1.70 -10.51 -3.04
N ARG A 81 -2.67 -10.88 -3.88
CA ARG A 81 -2.42 -11.30 -5.28
C ARG A 81 -3.02 -10.35 -6.32
N HIS A 82 -3.70 -9.30 -5.87
CA HIS A 82 -4.43 -8.37 -6.74
C HIS A 82 -3.75 -7.01 -6.71
N ALA A 83 -3.11 -6.64 -7.82
CA ALA A 83 -2.41 -5.36 -7.94
C ALA A 83 -3.36 -4.16 -7.78
N ASP A 84 -4.60 -4.26 -8.26
CA ASP A 84 -5.58 -3.17 -8.15
C ASP A 84 -5.94 -2.83 -6.70
N ASP A 85 -6.12 -3.84 -5.84
CA ASP A 85 -6.40 -3.62 -4.42
C ASP A 85 -5.20 -3.01 -3.70
N LEU A 86 -3.99 -3.41 -4.08
CA LEU A 86 -2.74 -2.83 -3.58
C LEU A 86 -2.61 -1.36 -4.00
N SER A 87 -2.93 -1.02 -5.24
CA SER A 87 -2.92 0.37 -5.73
C SER A 87 -3.92 1.25 -5.01
N ARG A 88 -5.13 0.74 -4.71
CA ARG A 88 -6.12 1.45 -3.89
C ARG A 88 -5.63 1.65 -2.46
N CYS A 89 -4.99 0.64 -1.89
CA CYS A 89 -4.35 0.74 -0.58
C CYS A 89 -3.22 1.78 -0.57
N GLU A 90 -2.38 1.80 -1.60
CA GLU A 90 -1.31 2.79 -1.76
C GLU A 90 -1.88 4.21 -1.78
N ALA A 91 -2.90 4.45 -2.62
CA ALA A 91 -3.53 5.76 -2.73
C ALA A 91 -4.06 6.27 -1.37
N MET A 92 -4.73 5.41 -0.59
CA MET A 92 -5.19 5.79 0.75
C MET A 92 -4.04 6.14 1.69
N LEU A 93 -2.94 5.38 1.69
CA LEU A 93 -1.80 5.65 2.57
C LEU A 93 -1.03 6.90 2.15
N VAL A 94 -0.89 7.18 0.84
CA VAL A 94 -0.28 8.41 0.32
C VAL A 94 -1.08 9.63 0.75
N HIS A 95 -2.41 9.55 0.68
CA HIS A 95 -3.31 10.66 1.02
C HIS A 95 -3.74 10.69 2.49
N ALA A 96 -3.14 9.88 3.37
CA ALA A 96 -3.50 9.82 4.79
C ALA A 96 -3.42 11.21 5.47
N ASP A 97 -2.41 12.01 5.14
CA ASP A 97 -2.19 13.35 5.73
C ASP A 97 -3.07 14.46 5.13
N SER A 98 -3.92 14.15 4.14
CA SER A 98 -4.73 15.15 3.43
C SER A 98 -5.89 15.73 4.26
N GLY A 99 -6.16 15.18 5.44
CA GLY A 99 -7.25 15.60 6.34
C GLY A 99 -8.63 15.02 5.98
N TRP A 100 -8.78 14.37 4.81
CA TRP A 100 -10.02 13.77 4.34
C TRP A 100 -10.21 12.32 4.78
N LEU A 101 -9.13 11.64 5.19
CA LEU A 101 -9.15 10.24 5.63
C LEU A 101 -9.16 10.19 7.15
N TYR A 102 -10.27 10.63 7.75
CA TYR A 102 -10.45 10.84 9.19
C TYR A 102 -9.83 9.71 10.04
N GLY A 103 -8.63 9.95 10.60
CA GLY A 103 -7.96 9.05 11.54
C GLY A 103 -6.95 8.07 10.95
N LEU A 104 -6.80 7.99 9.63
CA LEU A 104 -5.79 7.13 9.01
C LEU A 104 -4.37 7.69 9.24
N ASP A 105 -4.21 9.02 9.21
CA ASP A 105 -3.00 9.75 9.57
C ASP A 105 -2.48 9.38 10.97
N ARG A 106 -3.40 9.17 11.92
CA ARG A 106 -3.10 8.82 13.32
C ARG A 106 -3.00 7.32 13.56
N ALA A 107 -3.37 6.50 12.58
CA ALA A 107 -3.35 5.05 12.74
C ALA A 107 -1.93 4.49 12.73
N PHE A 108 -1.00 5.13 12.02
CA PHE A 108 0.38 4.71 11.85
C PHE A 108 1.36 5.82 12.23
N THR A 109 2.54 5.44 12.72
CA THR A 109 3.69 6.34 12.71
C THR A 109 4.18 6.58 11.28
N ARG A 110 4.99 7.63 11.07
CA ARG A 110 5.63 7.89 9.78
C ARG A 110 6.45 6.71 9.26
N ALA A 111 7.18 6.03 10.16
CA ALA A 111 8.00 4.86 9.83
C ALA A 111 7.13 3.67 9.42
N GLU A 112 6.09 3.37 10.19
CA GLU A 112 5.13 2.28 9.91
C GLU A 112 4.39 2.48 8.58
N ARG A 113 4.04 3.73 8.25
CA ARG A 113 3.45 4.07 6.96
C ARG A 113 4.45 3.88 5.82
N GLY A 114 5.68 4.35 6.00
CA GLY A 114 6.76 4.19 5.02
C GLY A 114 7.04 2.72 4.71
N GLU A 115 7.14 1.88 5.75
CA GLU A 115 7.32 0.43 5.61
C GLU A 115 6.19 -0.21 4.77
N ARG A 116 4.94 0.11 5.08
CA ARG A 116 3.78 -0.42 4.33
C ARG A 116 3.77 0.04 2.88
N LEU A 117 4.07 1.31 2.62
CA LEU A 117 4.16 1.85 1.25
C LEU A 117 5.26 1.14 0.44
N VAL A 118 6.43 0.92 1.04
CA VAL A 118 7.52 0.18 0.39
C VAL A 118 7.08 -1.25 0.07
N GLU A 119 6.47 -1.95 1.02
CA GLU A 119 6.02 -3.33 0.80
C GLU A 119 4.91 -3.41 -0.26
N ILE A 120 3.95 -2.48 -0.26
CA ILE A 120 2.89 -2.43 -1.28
C ILE A 120 3.50 -2.25 -2.67
N ARG A 121 4.42 -1.29 -2.83
CA ARG A 121 5.11 -1.04 -4.11
C ARG A 121 5.92 -2.25 -4.56
N ASN A 122 6.69 -2.85 -3.66
CA ASN A 122 7.44 -4.07 -3.94
C ASN A 122 6.51 -5.18 -4.42
N ARG A 123 5.35 -5.33 -3.77
CA ARG A 123 4.37 -6.35 -4.14
C ARG A 123 3.74 -6.10 -5.51
N ILE A 124 3.36 -4.85 -5.81
CA ILE A 124 2.84 -4.45 -7.13
C ILE A 124 3.88 -4.76 -8.22
N VAL A 125 5.15 -4.39 -8.00
CA VAL A 125 6.23 -4.67 -8.95
C VAL A 125 6.43 -6.18 -9.15
N LEU A 126 6.43 -6.98 -8.08
CA LEU A 126 6.56 -8.44 -8.19
C LEU A 126 5.42 -9.05 -9.00
N LEU A 127 4.18 -8.67 -8.71
CA LEU A 127 3.01 -9.14 -9.46
C LEU A 127 3.07 -8.71 -10.93
N GLY A 128 3.52 -7.48 -11.22
CA GLY A 128 3.73 -6.98 -12.58
C GLY A 128 4.82 -7.74 -13.34
N LEU A 129 5.81 -8.30 -12.64
CA LEU A 129 6.82 -9.19 -13.20
C LEU A 129 6.36 -10.66 -13.32
N GLY A 130 5.11 -10.97 -12.95
CA GLY A 130 4.60 -12.34 -12.90
C GLY A 130 5.23 -13.20 -11.80
N ARG A 131 5.80 -12.58 -10.76
CA ARG A 131 6.50 -13.26 -9.67
C ARG A 131 5.69 -13.21 -8.38
N MET A 132 5.66 -14.33 -7.67
CA MET A 132 5.04 -14.42 -6.36
C MET A 132 6.02 -14.13 -5.22
N GLU A 133 7.32 -14.28 -5.45
CA GLU A 133 8.36 -14.02 -4.47
C GLU A 133 9.51 -13.22 -5.08
N PRO A 134 10.25 -12.45 -4.26
CA PRO A 134 11.50 -11.83 -4.68
C PRO A 134 12.47 -12.88 -5.23
N LYS A 135 13.24 -12.50 -6.26
CA LYS A 135 14.34 -13.35 -6.72
C LYS A 135 15.34 -13.49 -5.56
N PRO A 136 15.73 -14.71 -5.16
CA PRO A 136 16.77 -14.87 -4.15
C PRO A 136 18.04 -14.18 -4.63
N LYS A 137 18.74 -13.51 -3.71
CA LYS A 137 20.03 -12.91 -4.03
C LYS A 137 20.94 -14.04 -4.53
N GLY A 138 21.44 -13.90 -5.75
CA GLY A 138 22.41 -14.82 -6.31
C GLY A 138 23.76 -14.71 -5.58
N PRO A 139 24.71 -15.59 -5.91
CA PRO A 139 26.10 -15.40 -5.48
C PRO A 139 26.59 -14.01 -5.87
N ARG A 140 27.57 -13.48 -5.12
CA ARG A 140 28.24 -12.24 -5.49
C ARG A 140 28.73 -12.36 -6.94
N LEU A 141 28.57 -11.28 -7.70
CA LEU A 141 29.04 -11.21 -9.08
C LEU A 141 30.55 -11.46 -9.09
N ASP A 142 30.96 -12.50 -9.81
CA ASP A 142 32.37 -12.81 -10.03
C ASP A 142 32.76 -12.40 -11.44
N PRO A 143 33.52 -11.30 -11.61
CA PRO A 143 33.96 -10.82 -12.93
C PRO A 143 34.75 -11.86 -13.72
N MET A 144 35.51 -12.72 -13.05
CA MET A 144 36.35 -13.73 -13.72
C MET A 144 35.52 -14.77 -14.46
N ARG A 145 34.26 -14.97 -14.04
CA ARG A 145 33.33 -15.94 -14.64
C ARG A 145 32.38 -15.32 -15.66
N LEU A 146 32.45 -14.01 -15.89
CA LEU A 146 31.60 -13.34 -16.87
C LEU A 146 32.08 -13.61 -18.30
N PRO A 147 31.16 -13.91 -19.26
CA PRO A 147 31.47 -13.86 -20.68
C PRO A 147 31.89 -12.45 -21.11
N ASP A 148 32.80 -12.33 -22.08
CA ASP A 148 33.34 -11.03 -22.52
C ASP A 148 32.25 -10.04 -22.94
N ALA A 149 31.23 -10.49 -23.68
CA ALA A 149 30.12 -9.64 -24.09
C ALA A 149 29.31 -9.09 -22.89
N ALA A 150 29.13 -9.90 -21.84
CA ALA A 150 28.44 -9.48 -20.63
C ALA A 150 29.31 -8.51 -19.80
N LEU A 151 30.63 -8.75 -19.74
CA LEU A 151 31.60 -7.87 -19.09
C LEU A 151 31.60 -6.49 -19.75
N LEU A 152 31.69 -6.42 -21.08
CA LEU A 152 31.66 -5.17 -21.84
C LEU A 152 30.36 -4.40 -21.64
N ARG A 153 29.21 -5.09 -21.73
CA ARG A 153 27.91 -4.46 -21.50
C ARG A 153 27.80 -3.89 -20.08
N LEU A 154 28.23 -4.64 -19.06
CA LEU A 154 28.18 -4.19 -17.67
C LEU A 154 29.08 -2.97 -17.42
N ILE A 155 30.27 -2.91 -18.01
CA ILE A 155 31.14 -1.73 -17.93
C ILE A 155 30.43 -0.48 -18.47
N GLN A 156 29.59 -0.62 -19.50
CA GLN A 156 28.89 0.50 -20.14
C GLN A 156 27.62 0.93 -19.39
N THR A 157 26.88 -0.02 -18.78
CA THR A 157 25.54 0.25 -18.27
C THR A 157 25.44 0.29 -16.74
N HIS A 158 26.46 -0.18 -16.01
CA HIS A 158 26.36 -0.31 -14.56
C HIS A 158 26.54 1.04 -13.85
N ALA A 159 25.68 1.32 -12.86
CA ALA A 159 25.65 2.62 -12.17
C ALA A 159 26.73 2.76 -11.06
N ASP A 160 27.20 1.65 -10.51
CA ASP A 160 28.24 1.65 -9.46
C ASP A 160 29.65 1.83 -10.06
N PRO A 161 30.34 2.96 -9.79
CA PRO A 161 31.66 3.24 -10.34
C PRO A 161 32.74 2.29 -9.79
N HIS A 162 32.63 1.83 -8.54
CA HIS A 162 33.61 0.91 -7.97
C HIS A 162 33.56 -0.45 -8.65
N LEU A 163 32.35 -0.93 -8.95
CA LEU A 163 32.18 -2.15 -9.71
C LEU A 163 32.73 -2.00 -11.14
N VAL A 164 32.47 -0.88 -11.80
CA VAL A 164 32.97 -0.62 -13.16
C VAL A 164 34.50 -0.67 -13.21
N GLU A 165 35.21 -0.08 -12.26
CA GLU A 165 36.67 -0.17 -12.19
C GLU A 165 37.16 -1.62 -12.02
N HIS A 166 36.50 -2.39 -11.16
CA HIS A 166 36.84 -3.80 -10.99
C HIS A 166 36.61 -4.64 -12.26
N LEU A 167 35.53 -4.35 -13.01
CA LEU A 167 35.27 -4.98 -14.32
C LEU A 167 36.28 -4.55 -15.39
N ARG A 168 36.73 -3.29 -15.37
CA ARG A 168 37.77 -2.77 -16.28
C ARG A 168 39.12 -3.43 -16.02
N ALA A 169 39.50 -3.60 -14.75
CA ALA A 169 40.72 -4.31 -14.38
C ALA A 169 40.72 -5.76 -14.86
N GLU A 170 39.60 -6.46 -14.71
CA GLU A 170 39.44 -7.82 -15.25
C GLU A 170 39.52 -7.84 -16.78
N ARG A 171 38.88 -6.88 -17.48
CA ARG A 171 39.01 -6.76 -18.93
C ARG A 171 40.47 -6.57 -19.35
N GLN A 172 41.21 -5.70 -18.66
CA GLN A 172 42.61 -5.45 -18.97
C GLN A 172 43.45 -6.72 -18.77
N ARG A 173 43.25 -7.44 -17.65
CA ARG A 173 43.90 -8.73 -17.39
C ARG A 173 43.68 -9.73 -18.52
N ARG A 174 42.46 -9.84 -19.06
CA ARG A 174 42.15 -10.73 -20.19
C ARG A 174 42.87 -10.29 -21.47
N LEU A 175 42.90 -8.99 -21.76
CA LEU A 175 43.63 -8.46 -22.91
C LEU A 175 45.13 -8.76 -22.81
N ASP A 176 45.74 -8.49 -21.65
CA ASP A 176 47.16 -8.76 -21.40
C ASP A 176 47.50 -10.26 -21.53
N THR A 177 46.57 -11.14 -21.15
CA THR A 177 46.71 -12.60 -21.32
C THR A 177 46.71 -13.00 -22.81
N ILE A 178 45.92 -12.32 -23.63
CA ILE A 178 45.77 -12.61 -25.07
C ILE A 178 46.92 -11.98 -25.88
N THR A 179 47.32 -10.75 -25.57
CA THR A 179 48.35 -10.01 -26.32
C THR A 179 49.77 -10.23 -25.81
N GLY A 180 49.94 -10.92 -24.68
CA GLY A 180 51.18 -10.94 -23.92
C GLY A 180 51.44 -9.60 -23.20
N PRO A 181 52.34 -9.56 -22.21
CA PRO A 181 52.69 -8.32 -21.54
C PRO A 181 53.27 -7.33 -22.56
N LYS A 182 52.75 -6.10 -22.57
CA LYS A 182 53.38 -5.00 -23.31
C LYS A 182 54.82 -4.81 -22.79
N PRO A 183 55.82 -4.65 -23.69
CA PRO A 183 57.19 -4.36 -23.29
C PRO A 183 57.31 -3.02 -22.57
#